data_AF-A0A2E6ZX29-F1
#
_entry.id   AF-A0A2E6ZX29-F1
#
_cell.length_a   1.000
_cell.length_b   1.000
_cell.length_c   1.000
_cell.angle_alpha   90.00
_cell.angle_beta   90.00
_cell.angle_gamma   90.00
#
_symmetry.space_group_name_H-M   'P 1'
#
loop_
_entity.id
_entity.type
_entity.pdbx_description
1 polymer ?
#
loop_
_entity_poly.entity_id
_entity_poly.type
_entity_poly.pdbx_seq_one_letter_code
_entity_poly.pdbx_strand_id
1 'polypeptide(L)'
;MRIKLRTDPPSRPGNRHSISFLLVSLLASGIPAIAQVGGPAQVLTAADVTALITTAATALDDSSLAVAVVDRRGAILGVYGRPATPPRTPDIAVSLARTTAFFSNDQAPLSSRTVRFISGIHFPAGVPNTPPAALYGVENINRGCDLGPFNSGVAIPRPRSLAGTVGTGAGNVPLPCNPRDTRGCAVGGPIEGQDGSPIYSLGITTGKPNLEDSPNAFPATGGGLEDVDPGGIPLYRSGKLIGGIGVAGVPPDRAQYAALVAAAATGRGLTTALDFPNALPFPGAVFIDGIRLPFYGSCGTNLRCIQAEADGRPSGTAPGSFSQGSMLVPPQSGADAPEGYLIGPRGSPGGGLTRADVEQIVNQAIATADITRAQVRLPFGQTAKVIIAVTDARGAVLAEYRMADALFDAVDVVPSKARNAYYFSSREGYEVLRGYVERSTADDYTWEPEPPDPQFGWALTSRTIGFGGQPLFPPGIDLEKTPTEDGPGYPTPSGRTRARYTTCARSRPASHNPQFVETALSYAVNRSNMSFGAP
;
A
#
# COMPACT_ATOMS: atom_id res chain seq x y z
N MET A 1 54.92 12.07 -8.73
CA MET A 1 55.83 12.26 -9.90
C MET A 1 55.37 13.52 -10.65
N ARG A 2 56.22 14.52 -10.90
CA ARG A 2 55.82 15.84 -11.47
C ARG A 2 56.10 15.94 -12.97
N ILE A 3 55.12 16.36 -13.78
CA ILE A 3 55.27 16.92 -15.14
C ILE A 3 54.13 17.94 -15.30
N LYS A 4 54.29 19.27 -15.16
CA LYS A 4 55.04 20.28 -15.94
C LYS A 4 54.39 20.62 -17.30
N LEU A 5 53.48 21.60 -17.29
CA LEU A 5 52.90 22.27 -18.46
C LEU A 5 53.89 23.27 -19.09
N ARG A 6 53.78 23.54 -20.40
CA ARG A 6 54.57 24.58 -21.11
C ARG A 6 53.83 25.14 -22.34
N THR A 7 54.24 26.33 -22.77
CA THR A 7 53.61 27.27 -23.72
C THR A 7 54.65 27.91 -24.67
N ASP A 8 54.33 28.60 -25.78
CA ASP A 8 52.99 28.83 -26.40
C ASP A 8 52.96 28.72 -27.96
N PRO A 9 53.32 29.72 -28.80
CA PRO A 9 52.48 30.00 -29.98
C PRO A 9 53.24 30.06 -31.35
N PRO A 10 52.76 30.72 -32.43
CA PRO A 10 51.77 30.16 -33.38
C PRO A 10 52.19 30.27 -34.87
N SER A 11 51.50 29.60 -35.79
CA SER A 11 51.34 30.06 -37.19
C SER A 11 50.18 29.37 -37.95
N ARG A 12 49.60 30.11 -38.91
CA ARG A 12 48.57 29.72 -39.91
C ARG A 12 49.14 30.00 -41.32
N PRO A 13 48.46 29.69 -42.45
CA PRO A 13 47.32 28.79 -42.70
C PRO A 13 47.58 27.74 -43.81
N GLY A 14 46.67 26.77 -44.02
CA GLY A 14 46.71 25.83 -45.16
C GLY A 14 45.35 25.20 -45.45
N ASN A 15 44.98 25.09 -46.74
CA ASN A 15 43.60 24.80 -47.19
C ASN A 15 43.26 23.30 -47.30
N ARG A 16 42.02 22.98 -46.90
CA ARG A 16 41.05 22.07 -47.56
C ARG A 16 41.27 20.53 -47.62
N HIS A 17 40.23 19.86 -47.11
CA HIS A 17 39.58 18.62 -47.61
C HIS A 17 40.28 17.25 -47.39
N SER A 18 40.07 16.67 -46.20
CA SER A 18 39.27 15.44 -46.02
C SER A 18 39.23 15.05 -44.55
N ILE A 19 38.05 14.98 -43.94
CA ILE A 19 37.88 14.41 -42.60
C ILE A 19 37.09 13.10 -42.75
N SER A 20 37.80 11.99 -42.69
CA SER A 20 37.19 10.69 -42.42
C SER A 20 36.56 10.76 -41.03
N PHE A 21 35.24 10.59 -40.96
CA PHE A 21 34.58 10.32 -39.69
C PHE A 21 35.01 8.95 -39.17
N LEU A 22 36.01 8.94 -38.29
CA LEU A 22 36.26 7.78 -37.45
C LEU A 22 35.01 7.61 -36.55
N LEU A 23 34.20 6.59 -36.83
CA LEU A 23 33.19 6.15 -35.86
C LEU A 23 33.94 5.64 -34.62
N VAL A 24 34.00 6.48 -33.59
CA VAL A 24 34.29 6.01 -32.24
C VAL A 24 33.03 5.29 -31.77
N SER A 25 32.96 3.99 -32.06
CA SER A 25 31.94 3.11 -31.52
C SER A 25 32.15 2.99 -30.01
N LEU A 26 31.52 3.89 -29.24
CA LEU A 26 31.32 3.66 -27.81
C LEU A 26 30.47 2.39 -27.69
N LEU A 27 31.13 1.29 -27.32
CA LEU A 27 30.46 0.13 -26.74
C LEU A 27 29.94 0.54 -25.36
N ALA A 28 28.82 1.27 -25.36
CA ALA A 28 27.99 1.43 -24.19
C ALA A 28 27.44 0.05 -23.83
N SER A 29 28.16 -0.64 -22.93
CA SER A 29 27.68 -1.85 -22.26
C SER A 29 26.26 -1.61 -21.76
N GLY A 30 25.31 -2.38 -22.29
CA GLY A 30 23.89 -2.08 -22.22
C GLY A 30 23.33 -2.08 -20.81
N ILE A 31 23.39 -0.94 -20.14
CA ILE A 31 22.42 -0.59 -19.10
C ILE A 31 21.10 -0.41 -19.86
N PRO A 32 20.08 -1.25 -19.64
CA PRO A 32 18.78 -1.02 -20.24
C PRO A 32 18.30 0.37 -19.82
N ALA A 33 17.81 1.16 -20.77
CA ALA A 33 17.28 2.48 -20.46
C ALA A 33 16.21 2.33 -19.38
N ILE A 34 16.45 2.93 -18.20
CA ILE A 34 15.49 2.93 -17.11
C ILE A 34 14.20 3.53 -17.67
N ALA A 35 13.12 2.74 -17.69
CA ALA A 35 11.81 3.23 -18.09
C ALA A 35 11.49 4.47 -17.25
N GLN A 36 11.09 5.56 -17.91
CA GLN A 36 10.81 6.82 -17.22
C GLN A 36 9.81 6.55 -16.08
N VAL A 37 10.11 7.00 -14.86
CA VAL A 37 9.25 6.77 -13.69
C VAL A 37 8.07 7.73 -13.78
N GLY A 38 6.85 7.18 -13.85
CA GLY A 38 5.63 7.94 -14.16
C GLY A 38 5.63 8.59 -15.55
N GLY A 39 4.64 9.42 -15.84
CA GLY A 39 4.27 9.79 -17.20
C GLY A 39 3.48 8.68 -17.93
N PRO A 40 3.10 8.93 -19.19
CA PRO A 40 2.05 8.17 -19.87
C PRO A 40 2.40 6.70 -20.09
N ALA A 41 1.41 5.82 -19.95
CA ALA A 41 1.56 4.37 -20.07
C ALA A 41 0.66 3.77 -21.16
N GLN A 42 1.10 2.66 -21.77
CA GLN A 42 0.30 1.92 -22.76
C GLN A 42 -0.75 1.04 -22.06
N VAL A 43 -1.95 1.58 -21.91
CA VAL A 43 -3.09 0.96 -21.22
C VAL A 43 -3.46 -0.45 -21.74
N LEU A 44 -4.15 -1.22 -20.90
CA LEU A 44 -4.77 -2.49 -21.27
C LEU A 44 -5.88 -2.28 -22.30
N THR A 45 -5.88 -3.08 -23.37
CA THR A 45 -6.97 -3.14 -24.35
C THR A 45 -8.00 -4.21 -24.00
N ALA A 46 -9.22 -4.13 -24.52
CA ALA A 46 -10.20 -5.22 -24.39
C ALA A 46 -9.70 -6.59 -24.89
N ALA A 47 -8.79 -6.60 -25.88
CA ALA A 47 -8.14 -7.83 -26.36
C ALA A 47 -7.08 -8.37 -25.38
N ASP A 48 -6.38 -7.50 -24.65
CA ASP A 48 -5.47 -7.89 -23.57
C ASP A 48 -6.27 -8.53 -22.41
N VAL A 49 -7.37 -7.90 -22.02
CA VAL A 49 -8.25 -8.38 -20.94
C VAL A 49 -8.87 -9.73 -21.28
N THR A 50 -9.36 -9.90 -22.53
CA THR A 50 -9.83 -11.20 -23.04
C THR A 50 -8.73 -12.27 -22.91
N ALA A 51 -7.49 -11.96 -23.30
CA ALA A 51 -6.39 -12.92 -23.25
C ALA A 51 -6.00 -13.30 -21.81
N LEU A 52 -5.84 -12.32 -20.92
CA LEU A 52 -5.53 -12.53 -19.50
C LEU A 52 -6.55 -13.46 -18.82
N ILE A 53 -7.84 -13.17 -19.00
CA ILE A 53 -8.93 -13.95 -18.43
C ILE A 53 -8.99 -15.34 -19.07
N THR A 54 -8.78 -15.47 -20.38
CA THR A 54 -8.74 -16.76 -21.07
C THR A 54 -7.61 -17.64 -20.52
N THR A 55 -6.39 -17.10 -20.40
CA THR A 55 -5.24 -17.87 -19.87
C THR A 55 -5.50 -18.33 -18.44
N ALA A 56 -5.96 -17.44 -17.54
CA ALA A 56 -6.32 -17.82 -16.17
C ALA A 56 -7.42 -18.90 -16.13
N ALA A 57 -8.46 -18.77 -16.97
CA ALA A 57 -9.54 -19.75 -17.06
C ALA A 57 -9.10 -21.10 -17.67
N THR A 58 -8.03 -21.15 -18.46
CA THR A 58 -7.42 -22.40 -18.97
C THR A 58 -6.36 -23.00 -18.04
N ALA A 59 -5.84 -22.24 -17.09
CA ALA A 59 -4.77 -22.69 -16.19
C ALA A 59 -5.20 -23.88 -15.33
N LEU A 60 -6.44 -23.87 -14.85
CA LEU A 60 -7.00 -24.77 -13.84
C LEU A 60 -8.44 -25.19 -14.13
N ASP A 61 -8.85 -26.37 -13.67
CA ASP A 61 -10.18 -26.94 -13.88
C ASP A 61 -11.18 -26.72 -12.73
N ASP A 62 -10.78 -26.08 -11.62
CA ASP A 62 -11.63 -25.77 -10.46
C ASP A 62 -12.97 -25.08 -10.84
N SER A 63 -14.11 -25.63 -10.39
CA SER A 63 -15.46 -25.21 -10.82
C SER A 63 -15.95 -23.88 -10.22
N SER A 64 -15.24 -23.35 -9.22
CA SER A 64 -15.57 -22.12 -8.47
C SER A 64 -14.67 -20.92 -8.82
N LEU A 65 -13.72 -21.07 -9.75
CA LEU A 65 -12.78 -20.05 -10.19
C LEU A 65 -13.46 -18.74 -10.64
N ALA A 66 -13.08 -17.63 -10.02
CA ALA A 66 -13.36 -16.28 -10.49
C ALA A 66 -12.06 -15.56 -10.88
N VAL A 67 -12.12 -14.74 -11.93
CA VAL A 67 -10.98 -13.96 -12.44
C VAL A 67 -11.45 -12.53 -12.72
N ALA A 68 -10.68 -11.54 -12.29
CA ALA A 68 -10.93 -10.13 -12.57
C ALA A 68 -9.66 -9.42 -13.05
N VAL A 69 -9.82 -8.44 -13.95
CA VAL A 69 -8.75 -7.56 -14.43
C VAL A 69 -9.16 -6.11 -14.21
N VAL A 70 -8.23 -5.29 -13.70
CA VAL A 70 -8.42 -3.85 -13.49
C VAL A 70 -7.29 -3.04 -14.13
N ASP A 71 -7.56 -1.77 -14.47
CA ASP A 71 -6.50 -0.82 -14.84
C ASP A 71 -5.74 -0.27 -13.61
N ARG A 72 -4.68 0.50 -13.83
CA ARG A 72 -3.86 1.15 -12.78
C ARG A 72 -4.69 1.98 -11.78
N ARG A 73 -5.86 2.45 -12.17
CA ARG A 73 -6.79 3.23 -11.32
C ARG A 73 -7.81 2.35 -10.58
N GLY A 74 -7.78 1.04 -10.78
CA GLY A 74 -8.73 0.10 -10.19
C GLY A 74 -10.10 0.07 -10.88
N ALA A 75 -10.23 0.60 -12.11
CA ALA A 75 -11.45 0.42 -12.90
C ALA A 75 -11.56 -1.05 -13.35
N ILE A 76 -12.75 -1.65 -13.21
CA ILE A 76 -13.01 -3.03 -13.63
C ILE A 76 -13.03 -3.09 -15.16
N LEU A 77 -12.11 -3.85 -15.76
CA LEU A 77 -12.03 -4.01 -17.21
C LEU A 77 -12.67 -5.31 -17.70
N GLY A 78 -12.78 -6.32 -16.85
CA GLY A 78 -13.43 -7.59 -17.17
C GLY A 78 -13.45 -8.50 -15.95
N VAL A 79 -14.51 -9.30 -15.84
CA VAL A 79 -14.69 -10.27 -14.76
C VAL A 79 -15.32 -11.54 -15.31
N TYR A 80 -14.77 -12.68 -14.95
CA TYR A 80 -15.21 -14.02 -15.33
C TYR A 80 -15.50 -14.85 -14.07
N GLY A 81 -16.52 -15.70 -14.14
CA GLY A 81 -16.88 -16.64 -13.08
C GLY A 81 -17.39 -17.96 -13.66
N ARG A 82 -17.22 -19.04 -12.90
CA ARG A 82 -17.71 -20.37 -13.24
C ARG A 82 -19.00 -20.70 -12.45
N PRO A 83 -19.79 -21.71 -12.84
CA PRO A 83 -21.10 -21.98 -12.25
C PRO A 83 -21.11 -22.21 -10.73
N ALA A 84 -20.02 -22.72 -10.13
CA ALA A 84 -19.93 -22.94 -8.69
C ALA A 84 -19.26 -21.78 -7.93
N THR A 85 -18.99 -20.64 -8.59
CA THR A 85 -18.42 -19.44 -7.95
C THR A 85 -19.41 -18.84 -6.95
N PRO A 86 -19.05 -18.71 -5.64
CA PRO A 86 -19.92 -18.06 -4.66
C PRO A 86 -20.20 -16.59 -5.00
N PRO A 87 -21.38 -16.02 -4.64
CA PRO A 87 -21.82 -14.70 -5.13
C PRO A 87 -20.86 -13.52 -4.87
N ARG A 88 -20.05 -13.56 -3.80
CA ARG A 88 -19.07 -12.50 -3.46
C ARG A 88 -17.69 -12.70 -4.08
N THR A 89 -17.37 -13.92 -4.53
CA THR A 89 -16.04 -14.27 -5.01
C THR A 89 -15.55 -13.45 -6.22
N PRO A 90 -16.42 -13.01 -7.17
CA PRO A 90 -16.01 -12.07 -8.21
C PRO A 90 -15.57 -10.69 -7.68
N ASP A 91 -16.20 -10.20 -6.61
CA ASP A 91 -15.80 -8.95 -5.94
C ASP A 91 -14.49 -9.11 -5.13
N ILE A 92 -14.24 -10.30 -4.58
CA ILE A 92 -12.93 -10.64 -3.99
C ILE A 92 -11.85 -10.63 -5.06
N ALA A 93 -12.07 -11.28 -6.22
CA ALA A 93 -11.15 -11.23 -7.35
C ALA A 93 -10.85 -9.79 -7.82
N VAL A 94 -11.87 -8.93 -7.93
CA VAL A 94 -11.70 -7.50 -8.21
C VAL A 94 -10.85 -6.80 -7.15
N SER A 95 -11.07 -7.12 -5.87
CA SER A 95 -10.36 -6.51 -4.76
C SER A 95 -8.88 -6.93 -4.71
N LEU A 96 -8.54 -8.17 -5.07
CA LEU A 96 -7.15 -8.63 -5.25
C LEU A 96 -6.45 -7.96 -6.43
N ALA A 97 -7.16 -7.83 -7.55
CA ALA A 97 -6.67 -7.12 -8.72
C ALA A 97 -6.35 -5.65 -8.37
N ARG A 98 -7.23 -4.99 -7.61
CA ARG A 98 -7.02 -3.63 -7.08
C ARG A 98 -5.85 -3.55 -6.10
N THR A 99 -5.71 -4.49 -5.17
CA THR A 99 -4.56 -4.52 -4.25
C THR A 99 -3.24 -4.39 -5.03
N THR A 100 -3.02 -5.20 -6.06
CA THR A 100 -1.77 -5.09 -6.83
C THR A 100 -1.69 -3.84 -7.71
N ALA A 101 -2.79 -3.45 -8.36
CA ALA A 101 -2.83 -2.24 -9.18
C ALA A 101 -2.62 -0.94 -8.38
N PHE A 102 -2.97 -0.92 -7.09
CA PHE A 102 -2.82 0.24 -6.20
C PHE A 102 -1.43 0.33 -5.57
N PHE A 103 -0.96 -0.76 -4.95
CA PHE A 103 0.28 -0.78 -4.15
C PHE A 103 1.57 -1.01 -4.96
N SER A 104 1.49 -1.53 -6.19
CA SER A 104 2.66 -1.62 -7.06
C SER A 104 3.07 -0.24 -7.65
N ASN A 105 4.31 -0.17 -8.13
CA ASN A 105 4.89 1.00 -8.81
C ASN A 105 5.76 0.55 -10.00
N ASP A 106 6.10 1.47 -10.91
CA ASP A 106 6.92 1.20 -12.11
C ASP A 106 8.28 0.54 -11.80
N GLN A 107 8.77 0.68 -10.56
CA GLN A 107 10.11 0.26 -10.16
C GLN A 107 10.17 -1.06 -9.37
N ALA A 108 9.06 -1.49 -8.76
CA ALA A 108 8.98 -2.74 -8.01
C ALA A 108 7.53 -3.28 -7.93
N PRO A 109 7.31 -4.56 -8.29
CA PRO A 109 6.00 -5.20 -8.17
C PRO A 109 5.73 -5.68 -6.74
N LEU A 110 4.54 -5.38 -6.23
CA LEU A 110 3.99 -5.91 -4.97
C LEU A 110 2.74 -6.73 -5.29
N SER A 111 2.75 -8.03 -4.96
CA SER A 111 1.57 -8.91 -5.09
C SER A 111 0.60 -8.72 -3.92
N SER A 112 -0.59 -9.31 -3.96
CA SER A 112 -1.48 -9.30 -2.79
C SER A 112 -0.83 -9.97 -1.57
N ARG A 113 0.00 -11.00 -1.79
CA ARG A 113 0.87 -11.61 -0.76
C ARG A 113 1.87 -10.61 -0.18
N THR A 114 2.47 -9.76 -1.01
CA THR A 114 3.36 -8.70 -0.53
C THR A 114 2.62 -7.71 0.36
N VAL A 115 1.44 -7.23 -0.06
CA VAL A 115 0.65 -6.25 0.69
C VAL A 115 0.16 -6.82 2.02
N ARG A 116 -0.34 -8.06 2.02
CA ARG A 116 -0.76 -8.77 3.24
C ARG A 116 0.37 -8.94 4.26
N PHE A 117 1.58 -9.25 3.80
CA PHE A 117 2.75 -9.39 4.68
C PHE A 117 3.13 -8.06 5.37
N ILE A 118 2.77 -6.92 4.78
CA ILE A 118 3.02 -5.59 5.35
C ILE A 118 1.75 -4.92 5.92
N SER A 119 0.63 -5.65 6.07
CA SER A 119 -0.59 -5.20 6.77
C SER A 119 -0.84 -5.87 8.13
N GLY A 120 0.12 -6.65 8.61
CA GLY A 120 0.06 -7.34 9.91
C GLY A 120 0.07 -6.39 11.13
N ILE A 121 -0.55 -6.82 12.23
CA ILE A 121 -0.51 -6.15 13.55
C ILE A 121 0.90 -6.09 14.16
N HIS A 122 1.79 -6.94 13.64
CA HIS A 122 3.20 -7.07 14.00
C HIS A 122 4.04 -7.09 12.72
N PHE A 123 5.26 -6.55 12.80
CA PHE A 123 6.26 -6.63 11.76
C PHE A 123 7.66 -6.93 12.34
N PRO A 124 8.28 -8.07 11.99
CA PRO A 124 7.83 -9.07 11.03
C PRO A 124 6.57 -9.82 11.50
N ALA A 125 5.72 -10.20 10.55
CA ALA A 125 4.51 -10.97 10.87
C ALA A 125 4.88 -12.29 11.57
N GLY A 126 4.15 -12.63 12.63
CA GLY A 126 4.44 -13.79 13.48
C GLY A 126 5.41 -13.55 14.64
N VAL A 127 5.98 -12.35 14.76
CA VAL A 127 6.88 -12.02 15.88
C VAL A 127 6.08 -11.22 16.92
N PRO A 128 5.71 -11.81 18.07
CA PRO A 128 4.98 -11.11 19.12
C PRO A 128 5.79 -9.94 19.67
N ASN A 129 5.10 -8.99 20.30
CA ASN A 129 5.68 -7.80 20.90
C ASN A 129 6.50 -6.91 19.92
N THR A 130 6.11 -6.87 18.64
CA THR A 130 6.71 -5.97 17.63
C THR A 130 5.72 -4.93 17.10
N PRO A 131 6.19 -3.72 16.69
CA PRO A 131 5.34 -2.68 16.12
C PRO A 131 4.52 -3.17 14.91
N PRO A 132 3.38 -2.54 14.61
CA PRO A 132 2.58 -2.86 13.43
C PRO A 132 3.34 -2.66 12.12
N ALA A 133 2.94 -3.44 11.12
CA ALA A 133 3.45 -3.27 9.77
C ALA A 133 2.99 -1.94 9.14
N ALA A 134 3.75 -1.46 8.15
CA ALA A 134 3.56 -0.12 7.57
C ALA A 134 2.17 0.13 6.96
N LEU A 135 1.44 -0.92 6.57
CA LEU A 135 0.07 -0.89 6.06
C LEU A 135 -0.93 -1.57 7.01
N TYR A 136 -0.70 -1.59 8.32
CA TYR A 136 -1.68 -2.13 9.27
C TYR A 136 -3.05 -1.45 9.12
N GLY A 137 -4.10 -2.25 8.99
CA GLY A 137 -5.48 -1.76 8.82
C GLY A 137 -5.77 -1.16 7.45
N VAL A 138 -4.92 -1.40 6.44
CA VAL A 138 -5.12 -0.97 5.04
C VAL A 138 -6.44 -1.47 4.45
N GLU A 139 -6.96 -2.58 4.94
CA GLU A 139 -8.25 -3.16 4.58
C GLU A 139 -9.42 -2.21 4.94
N ASN A 140 -9.22 -1.28 5.88
CA ASN A 140 -10.24 -0.32 6.32
C ASN A 140 -10.22 1.02 5.55
N ILE A 141 -9.27 1.25 4.63
CA ILE A 141 -9.22 2.46 3.77
C ILE A 141 -9.81 2.16 2.37
N ASN A 142 -9.59 3.02 1.36
CA ASN A 142 -10.16 2.85 0.01
C ASN A 142 -11.71 2.76 -0.03
N ARG A 143 -12.39 3.59 0.77
CA ARG A 143 -13.85 3.57 0.96
C ARG A 143 -14.64 4.23 -0.17
N GLY A 144 -14.00 4.78 -1.20
CA GLY A 144 -14.67 5.43 -2.33
C GLY A 144 -15.37 6.73 -1.94
N CYS A 145 -14.70 7.53 -1.11
CA CYS A 145 -15.16 8.87 -0.76
C CYS A 145 -15.39 9.74 -2.02
N ASP A 146 -16.35 10.67 -1.92
CA ASP A 146 -16.47 11.74 -2.90
C ASP A 146 -15.40 12.80 -2.60
N LEU A 147 -14.39 12.92 -3.46
CA LEU A 147 -13.32 13.90 -3.30
C LEU A 147 -13.72 15.29 -3.85
N GLY A 148 -14.86 15.37 -4.55
CA GLY A 148 -15.35 16.58 -5.20
C GLY A 148 -14.92 16.65 -6.67
N PRO A 149 -15.15 17.80 -7.35
CA PRO A 149 -14.85 17.93 -8.76
C PRO A 149 -13.34 17.89 -9.00
N PHE A 150 -12.90 16.85 -9.71
CA PHE A 150 -11.57 16.75 -10.28
C PHE A 150 -11.36 17.79 -11.38
N ASN A 151 -10.09 18.05 -11.71
CA ASN A 151 -9.71 18.89 -12.84
C ASN A 151 -10.21 18.28 -14.18
N SER A 152 -10.38 19.13 -15.20
CA SER A 152 -10.87 18.66 -16.51
C SER A 152 -9.97 17.57 -17.09
N GLY A 153 -10.58 16.48 -17.58
CA GLY A 153 -9.87 15.30 -18.10
C GLY A 153 -9.35 14.32 -17.04
N VAL A 154 -9.39 14.65 -15.74
CA VAL A 154 -9.03 13.73 -14.66
C VAL A 154 -10.21 12.82 -14.31
N ALA A 155 -10.00 11.51 -14.40
CA ALA A 155 -11.01 10.50 -14.10
C ALA A 155 -10.49 9.47 -13.09
N ILE A 156 -10.83 9.68 -11.81
CA ILE A 156 -10.61 8.72 -10.72
C ILE A 156 -11.89 7.88 -10.53
N PRO A 157 -11.89 6.58 -10.84
CA PRO A 157 -13.02 5.71 -10.55
C PRO A 157 -13.12 5.48 -9.03
N ARG A 158 -14.35 5.42 -8.50
CA ARG A 158 -14.55 4.87 -7.14
C ARG A 158 -14.32 3.36 -7.16
N PRO A 159 -13.79 2.75 -6.08
CA PRO A 159 -13.66 1.31 -5.94
C PRO A 159 -15.03 0.65 -5.71
N ARG A 160 -15.84 0.60 -6.77
CA ARG A 160 -17.18 -0.02 -6.77
C ARG A 160 -17.11 -1.54 -6.89
N SER A 161 -18.13 -2.22 -6.38
CA SER A 161 -18.36 -3.65 -6.60
C SER A 161 -18.80 -3.91 -8.04
N LEU A 162 -18.94 -5.19 -8.42
CA LEU A 162 -19.69 -5.55 -9.63
C LEU A 162 -21.08 -4.91 -9.60
N ALA A 163 -21.84 -5.04 -8.51
CA ALA A 163 -23.18 -4.46 -8.40
C ALA A 163 -23.22 -2.91 -8.47
N GLY A 164 -22.13 -2.22 -8.12
CA GLY A 164 -22.00 -0.76 -8.31
C GLY A 164 -21.47 -0.33 -9.68
N THR A 165 -21.02 -1.29 -10.50
CA THR A 165 -20.42 -1.05 -11.82
C THR A 165 -21.35 -1.50 -12.94
N VAL A 166 -21.88 -2.73 -12.85
CA VAL A 166 -22.92 -3.27 -13.71
C VAL A 166 -24.25 -3.29 -12.96
N GLY A 167 -25.31 -2.82 -13.60
CA GLY A 167 -26.66 -3.06 -13.13
C GLY A 167 -26.92 -4.56 -13.14
N THR A 168 -27.34 -5.14 -12.01
CA THR A 168 -27.54 -6.59 -11.90
C THR A 168 -28.79 -7.02 -12.66
N GLY A 169 -28.61 -7.28 -13.96
CA GLY A 169 -29.67 -7.63 -14.92
C GLY A 169 -30.02 -6.50 -15.88
N ALA A 170 -30.54 -6.87 -17.07
CA ALA A 170 -30.95 -5.92 -18.09
C ALA A 170 -32.05 -4.98 -17.57
N GLY A 171 -31.79 -3.68 -17.58
CA GLY A 171 -32.72 -2.63 -17.14
C GLY A 171 -32.49 -2.08 -15.73
N ASN A 172 -31.59 -2.66 -14.93
CA ASN A 172 -31.31 -2.18 -13.57
C ASN A 172 -30.19 -1.11 -13.55
N VAL A 173 -30.33 -0.11 -12.67
CA VAL A 173 -29.31 0.92 -12.43
C VAL A 173 -28.25 0.37 -11.45
N PRO A 174 -26.93 0.58 -11.67
CA PRO A 174 -25.90 0.15 -10.73
C PRO A 174 -26.09 0.75 -9.33
N LEU A 175 -25.77 -0.02 -8.29
CA LEU A 175 -25.88 0.43 -6.90
C LEU A 175 -24.90 1.58 -6.60
N PRO A 176 -25.30 2.56 -5.76
CA PRO A 176 -24.42 3.66 -5.40
C PRO A 176 -23.25 3.18 -4.51
N CYS A 177 -22.11 3.84 -4.67
CA CYS A 177 -20.98 3.76 -3.75
C CYS A 177 -20.61 5.16 -3.28
N ASN A 178 -20.97 5.51 -2.04
CA ASN A 178 -20.66 6.77 -1.40
C ASN A 178 -20.80 6.63 0.14
N PRO A 179 -20.32 7.60 0.95
CA PRO A 179 -20.36 7.50 2.42
C PRO A 179 -21.75 7.35 3.06
N ARG A 180 -22.85 7.61 2.35
CA ARG A 180 -24.24 7.41 2.84
C ARG A 180 -24.89 6.12 2.31
N ASP A 181 -24.35 5.52 1.26
CA ASP A 181 -24.83 4.25 0.70
C ASP A 181 -23.65 3.51 0.07
N THR A 182 -23.18 2.48 0.76
CA THR A 182 -22.01 1.67 0.41
C THR A 182 -22.39 0.37 -0.29
N ARG A 183 -23.68 0.13 -0.60
CA ARG A 183 -24.14 -1.16 -1.17
C ARG A 183 -23.54 -1.49 -2.54
N GLY A 184 -23.12 -0.49 -3.29
CA GLY A 184 -22.36 -0.62 -4.54
C GLY A 184 -20.84 -0.41 -4.41
N CYS A 185 -20.29 -0.25 -3.20
CA CYS A 185 -18.85 -0.26 -3.00
C CYS A 185 -18.31 -1.69 -3.04
N ALA A 186 -17.07 -1.87 -3.52
CA ALA A 186 -16.43 -3.18 -3.48
C ALA A 186 -16.18 -3.58 -2.04
N VAL A 187 -16.63 -4.78 -1.70
CA VAL A 187 -16.50 -5.36 -0.36
C VAL A 187 -15.54 -6.54 -0.44
N GLY A 188 -14.46 -6.47 0.32
CA GLY A 188 -13.61 -7.61 0.63
C GLY A 188 -13.88 -8.19 2.01
N GLY A 189 -13.13 -9.22 2.38
CA GLY A 189 -13.40 -10.01 3.58
C GLY A 189 -14.60 -10.95 3.42
N PRO A 190 -15.25 -11.38 4.51
CA PRO A 190 -15.19 -10.78 5.85
C PRO A 190 -13.85 -10.96 6.57
N ILE A 191 -13.57 -10.01 7.45
CA ILE A 191 -12.56 -10.04 8.51
C ILE A 191 -13.34 -10.11 9.82
N GLU A 192 -12.96 -10.95 10.77
CA GLU A 192 -13.62 -11.02 12.08
C GLU A 192 -13.17 -9.85 13.00
N GLY A 193 -14.14 -9.14 13.58
CA GLY A 193 -13.93 -8.13 14.61
C GLY A 193 -13.65 -8.76 15.98
N GLN A 194 -13.22 -7.95 16.96
CA GLN A 194 -12.97 -8.41 18.33
C GLN A 194 -14.22 -8.97 19.03
N ASP A 195 -15.41 -8.61 18.55
CA ASP A 195 -16.72 -9.08 19.03
C ASP A 195 -17.27 -10.27 18.22
N GLY A 196 -16.48 -10.83 17.29
CA GLY A 196 -16.91 -11.88 16.35
C GLY A 196 -17.79 -11.36 15.19
N SER A 197 -18.01 -10.04 15.07
CA SER A 197 -18.82 -9.48 13.99
C SER A 197 -18.03 -9.40 12.67
N PRO A 198 -18.67 -9.57 11.50
CA PRO A 198 -17.99 -9.48 10.21
C PRO A 198 -17.72 -8.03 9.83
N ILE A 199 -16.44 -7.66 9.83
CA ILE A 199 -15.92 -6.41 9.28
C ILE A 199 -15.63 -6.61 7.79
N TYR A 200 -16.16 -5.71 6.98
CA TYR A 200 -16.03 -5.75 5.53
C TYR A 200 -15.03 -4.69 5.07
N SER A 201 -13.94 -5.13 4.45
CA SER A 201 -12.97 -4.21 3.83
C SER A 201 -13.60 -3.54 2.62
N LEU A 202 -13.18 -2.31 2.29
CA LEU A 202 -13.65 -1.63 1.09
C LEU A 202 -12.52 -1.47 0.06
N GLY A 203 -12.84 -1.75 -1.20
CA GLY A 203 -11.97 -1.55 -2.35
C GLY A 203 -10.78 -2.50 -2.52
N ILE A 204 -10.20 -3.03 -1.44
CA ILE A 204 -9.05 -3.95 -1.47
C ILE A 204 -9.27 -5.19 -0.58
N THR A 205 -8.43 -6.22 -0.78
CA THR A 205 -8.38 -7.42 0.06
C THR A 205 -6.95 -7.93 0.20
N THR A 206 -6.60 -8.41 1.38
CA THR A 206 -5.30 -8.99 1.73
C THR A 206 -5.39 -10.46 2.16
N GLY A 207 -6.59 -10.94 2.53
CA GLY A 207 -6.80 -12.27 3.14
C GLY A 207 -6.62 -12.28 4.67
N LYS A 208 -6.53 -11.10 5.31
CA LYS A 208 -6.51 -10.98 6.77
C LYS A 208 -7.79 -11.56 7.41
N PRO A 209 -7.71 -12.48 8.39
CA PRO A 209 -8.88 -13.25 8.86
C PRO A 209 -9.65 -12.56 9.98
N ASN A 210 -8.93 -11.84 10.86
CA ASN A 210 -9.47 -11.07 11.99
C ASN A 210 -8.63 -9.80 12.20
N LEU A 211 -9.07 -8.86 13.04
CA LEU A 211 -8.31 -7.62 13.31
C LEU A 211 -6.93 -7.85 13.95
N GLU A 212 -6.80 -8.91 14.75
CA GLU A 212 -5.69 -9.16 15.67
C GLU A 212 -4.57 -10.04 15.10
N ASP A 213 -4.70 -10.58 13.89
CA ASP A 213 -3.72 -11.48 13.24
C ASP A 213 -3.20 -12.59 14.18
N SER A 214 -4.07 -13.54 14.52
CA SER A 214 -3.80 -14.62 15.48
C SER A 214 -2.35 -15.17 15.44
N PRO A 215 -1.57 -15.05 16.53
CA PRO A 215 -0.10 -15.27 16.51
C PRO A 215 0.37 -16.64 15.99
N ASN A 216 -0.49 -17.66 16.06
CA ASN A 216 -0.16 -19.03 15.67
C ASN A 216 -0.22 -19.28 14.14
N ALA A 217 -0.74 -18.35 13.33
CA ALA A 217 -1.03 -18.56 11.91
C ALA A 217 -0.01 -17.92 10.93
N PHE A 218 0.86 -17.01 11.40
CA PHE A 218 1.91 -16.41 10.58
C PHE A 218 3.30 -16.87 11.01
N PRO A 219 3.86 -17.97 10.45
CA PRO A 219 5.26 -18.28 10.66
C PRO A 219 6.15 -17.24 9.96
N ALA A 220 7.07 -16.62 10.70
CA ALA A 220 8.00 -15.57 10.22
C ALA A 220 8.89 -15.98 9.02
N THR A 221 8.91 -17.26 8.66
CA THR A 221 9.63 -17.83 7.50
C THR A 221 8.80 -17.87 6.22
N GLY A 222 7.52 -17.49 6.25
CA GLY A 222 6.65 -17.42 5.07
C GLY A 222 6.22 -18.78 4.47
N GLY A 223 6.52 -19.89 5.14
CA GLY A 223 6.23 -21.24 4.64
C GLY A 223 4.80 -21.75 4.86
N GLY A 224 4.08 -21.19 5.84
CA GLY A 224 2.71 -21.57 6.22
C GLY A 224 1.76 -20.37 6.20
N LEU A 225 1.77 -19.62 5.11
CA LEU A 225 0.99 -18.39 4.95
C LEU A 225 -0.49 -18.70 4.61
N GLU A 226 -1.22 -19.25 5.57
CA GLU A 226 -2.62 -19.69 5.39
C GLU A 226 -3.60 -18.52 5.35
N ASP A 227 -3.41 -17.44 6.14
CA ASP A 227 -4.24 -16.22 6.04
C ASP A 227 -3.65 -15.18 5.07
N VAL A 228 -3.46 -15.63 3.83
CA VAL A 228 -3.17 -14.77 2.67
C VAL A 228 -4.11 -15.16 1.54
N ASP A 229 -4.66 -14.17 0.84
CA ASP A 229 -5.25 -14.39 -0.47
C ASP A 229 -4.25 -13.91 -1.55
N PRO A 230 -3.39 -14.81 -2.07
CA PRO A 230 -2.25 -14.46 -2.92
C PRO A 230 -2.64 -14.34 -4.41
N GLY A 231 -3.92 -14.43 -4.75
CA GLY A 231 -4.40 -14.43 -6.13
C GLY A 231 -4.27 -13.11 -6.88
N GLY A 232 -3.72 -12.05 -6.27
CA GLY A 232 -3.47 -10.76 -6.90
C GLY A 232 -2.04 -10.65 -7.45
N ILE A 233 -1.90 -10.37 -8.75
CA ILE A 233 -0.62 -10.15 -9.44
C ILE A 233 -0.67 -8.85 -10.29
N PRO A 234 0.33 -7.95 -10.18
CA PRO A 234 0.34 -6.71 -10.96
C PRO A 234 0.67 -6.94 -12.44
N LEU A 235 0.14 -6.08 -13.31
CA LEU A 235 0.29 -6.16 -14.77
C LEU A 235 1.11 -4.97 -15.30
N TYR A 236 2.17 -5.28 -16.03
CA TYR A 236 3.10 -4.30 -16.59
C TYR A 236 3.20 -4.41 -18.12
N ARG A 237 3.59 -3.30 -18.75
CA ARG A 237 3.94 -3.21 -20.16
C ARG A 237 5.04 -2.19 -20.36
N SER A 238 6.12 -2.55 -21.05
CA SER A 238 7.28 -1.66 -21.28
C SER A 238 7.84 -1.00 -20.00
N GLY A 239 7.88 -1.74 -18.89
CA GLY A 239 8.33 -1.23 -17.58
C GLY A 239 7.33 -0.33 -16.84
N LYS A 240 6.09 -0.20 -17.33
CA LYS A 240 5.01 0.58 -16.70
C LYS A 240 3.97 -0.29 -16.04
N LEU A 241 3.54 0.07 -14.83
CA LEU A 241 2.40 -0.59 -14.18
C LEU A 241 1.09 -0.09 -14.79
N ILE A 242 0.36 -0.98 -15.47
CA ILE A 242 -0.86 -0.64 -16.22
C ILE A 242 -2.14 -1.24 -15.63
N GLY A 243 -2.03 -2.11 -14.62
CA GLY A 243 -3.18 -2.71 -13.95
C GLY A 243 -2.82 -3.86 -13.02
N GLY A 244 -3.81 -4.71 -12.75
CA GLY A 244 -3.66 -5.92 -11.95
C GLY A 244 -4.66 -6.99 -12.38
N ILE A 245 -4.29 -8.26 -12.18
CA ILE A 245 -5.18 -9.41 -12.27
C ILE A 245 -5.41 -9.97 -10.86
N GLY A 246 -6.62 -10.42 -10.58
CA GLY A 246 -7.01 -11.09 -9.35
C GLY A 246 -7.75 -12.38 -9.65
N VAL A 247 -7.42 -13.44 -8.93
CA VAL A 247 -8.08 -14.75 -9.00
C VAL A 247 -8.55 -15.16 -7.62
N ALA A 248 -9.79 -15.64 -7.50
CA ALA A 248 -10.38 -16.06 -6.24
C ALA A 248 -11.29 -17.28 -6.41
N GLY A 249 -11.76 -17.86 -5.30
CA GLY A 249 -12.71 -18.98 -5.29
C GLY A 249 -12.08 -20.36 -5.39
N VAL A 250 -10.76 -20.43 -5.34
CA VAL A 250 -9.95 -21.66 -5.38
C VAL A 250 -8.91 -21.59 -4.25
N PRO A 251 -8.31 -22.74 -3.84
CA PRO A 251 -7.18 -22.77 -2.91
C PRO A 251 -6.09 -21.71 -3.19
N PRO A 252 -5.42 -21.15 -2.16
CA PRO A 252 -4.46 -20.04 -2.33
C PRO A 252 -3.31 -20.32 -3.32
N ASP A 253 -2.76 -21.53 -3.33
CA ASP A 253 -1.72 -21.99 -4.27
C ASP A 253 -2.21 -21.97 -5.72
N ARG A 254 -3.45 -22.40 -5.94
CA ARG A 254 -4.15 -22.40 -7.23
C ARG A 254 -4.48 -20.98 -7.69
N ALA A 255 -4.91 -20.11 -6.77
CA ALA A 255 -5.24 -18.72 -7.06
C ALA A 255 -4.02 -17.94 -7.55
N GLN A 256 -2.89 -18.00 -6.81
CA GLN A 256 -1.65 -17.33 -7.24
C GLN A 256 -1.11 -17.92 -8.56
N TYR A 257 -1.22 -19.24 -8.78
CA TYR A 257 -0.75 -19.88 -10.01
C TYR A 257 -1.50 -19.37 -11.24
N ALA A 258 -2.84 -19.40 -11.22
CA ALA A 258 -3.66 -18.93 -12.33
C ALA A 258 -3.46 -17.43 -12.62
N ALA A 259 -3.27 -16.61 -11.59
CA ALA A 259 -2.95 -15.20 -11.73
C ALA A 259 -1.55 -14.97 -12.35
N LEU A 260 -0.55 -15.74 -11.89
CA LEU A 260 0.83 -15.66 -12.39
C LEU A 260 0.92 -16.07 -13.86
N VAL A 261 0.40 -17.23 -14.25
CA VAL A 261 0.53 -17.71 -15.65
C VAL A 261 -0.23 -16.83 -16.64
N ALA A 262 -1.32 -16.20 -16.21
CA ALA A 262 -2.02 -15.20 -17.01
C ALA A 262 -1.19 -13.92 -17.17
N ALA A 263 -0.62 -13.38 -16.09
CA ALA A 263 0.20 -12.16 -16.14
C ALA A 263 1.57 -12.37 -16.80
N ALA A 264 2.09 -13.60 -16.82
CA ALA A 264 3.31 -14.00 -17.52
C ALA A 264 3.07 -14.51 -18.96
N ALA A 265 1.83 -14.47 -19.46
CA ALA A 265 1.48 -14.99 -20.78
C ALA A 265 2.21 -14.23 -21.91
N THR A 266 3.18 -14.90 -22.53
CA THR A 266 4.06 -14.31 -23.55
C THR A 266 3.30 -13.97 -24.84
N GLY A 267 3.74 -12.91 -25.53
CA GLY A 267 3.21 -12.53 -26.86
C GLY A 267 2.38 -11.24 -26.94
N ARG A 268 2.06 -10.57 -25.83
CA ARG A 268 1.34 -9.27 -25.81
C ARG A 268 2.12 -8.10 -25.17
N GLY A 269 3.40 -8.29 -24.90
CA GLY A 269 4.23 -7.33 -24.15
C GLY A 269 3.69 -7.07 -22.73
N LEU A 270 2.92 -8.00 -22.18
CA LEU A 270 2.44 -8.00 -20.80
C LEU A 270 3.40 -8.82 -19.95
N THR A 271 3.70 -8.32 -18.75
CA THR A 271 4.66 -8.91 -17.82
C THR A 271 4.19 -8.65 -16.39
N THR A 272 4.83 -9.27 -15.40
CA THR A 272 4.60 -9.01 -13.96
C THR A 272 5.60 -8.00 -13.37
N ALA A 273 6.27 -7.20 -14.22
CA ALA A 273 7.57 -6.53 -13.97
C ALA A 273 8.73 -7.45 -13.58
N LEU A 274 8.45 -8.69 -13.17
CA LEU A 274 9.34 -9.80 -13.36
C LEU A 274 9.31 -10.16 -14.85
N ASP A 275 9.97 -9.33 -15.65
CA ASP A 275 10.26 -9.63 -17.05
C ASP A 275 11.17 -10.86 -17.04
N PHE A 276 10.65 -12.07 -17.22
CA PHE A 276 11.50 -13.26 -17.28
C PHE A 276 12.37 -13.13 -18.55
N PRO A 277 13.70 -12.87 -18.45
CA PRO A 277 14.61 -13.31 -17.37
C PRO A 277 15.32 -12.22 -16.52
N ASN A 278 15.01 -10.93 -16.71
CA ASN A 278 15.63 -9.80 -16.02
C ASN A 278 15.23 -9.72 -14.53
N ALA A 279 16.21 -10.00 -13.65
CA ALA A 279 16.04 -9.83 -12.22
C ALA A 279 15.70 -8.38 -11.84
N LEU A 280 14.96 -8.19 -10.73
CA LEU A 280 14.76 -6.88 -10.13
C LEU A 280 16.11 -6.19 -9.88
N PRO A 281 16.22 -4.86 -10.04
CA PRO A 281 17.46 -4.13 -9.77
C PRO A 281 17.95 -4.36 -8.33
N PHE A 282 19.26 -4.20 -8.09
CA PHE A 282 19.88 -4.43 -6.79
C PHE A 282 19.07 -3.73 -5.66
N PRO A 283 18.72 -4.45 -4.57
CA PRO A 283 19.22 -5.76 -4.14
C PRO A 283 18.44 -7.00 -4.65
N GLY A 284 17.63 -6.91 -5.71
CA GLY A 284 16.92 -8.07 -6.28
C GLY A 284 15.62 -8.45 -5.57
N ALA A 285 15.25 -7.70 -4.53
CA ALA A 285 13.98 -7.78 -3.83
C ALA A 285 13.68 -6.44 -3.15
N VAL A 286 12.42 -6.23 -2.75
CA VAL A 286 12.08 -5.16 -1.81
C VAL A 286 12.40 -5.60 -0.39
N PHE A 287 12.99 -4.70 0.40
CA PHE A 287 13.29 -4.90 1.81
C PHE A 287 12.72 -3.75 2.64
N ILE A 288 12.03 -4.09 3.74
CA ILE A 288 11.61 -3.15 4.79
C ILE A 288 12.29 -3.60 6.07
N ASP A 289 13.02 -2.70 6.73
CA ASP A 289 13.73 -2.91 7.99
C ASP A 289 14.61 -4.20 8.02
N GLY A 290 15.23 -4.49 6.87
CA GLY A 290 16.09 -5.68 6.66
C GLY A 290 15.33 -6.95 6.27
N ILE A 291 14.01 -6.96 6.35
CA ILE A 291 13.14 -8.09 6.01
C ILE A 291 12.81 -8.08 4.51
N ARG A 292 13.13 -9.17 3.82
CA ARG A 292 12.76 -9.38 2.41
C ARG A 292 11.25 -9.59 2.30
N LEU A 293 10.57 -8.78 1.48
CA LEU A 293 9.14 -8.97 1.27
C LEU A 293 8.87 -10.21 0.37
N PRO A 294 7.85 -11.03 0.68
CA PRO A 294 7.42 -12.12 -0.18
C PRO A 294 6.70 -11.55 -1.41
N PHE A 295 6.74 -12.28 -2.53
CA PHE A 295 6.00 -11.94 -3.75
C PHE A 295 5.19 -13.13 -4.26
N TYR A 296 5.83 -14.28 -4.53
CA TYR A 296 5.13 -15.50 -4.96
C TYR A 296 5.56 -16.72 -4.16
N GLY A 297 4.58 -17.47 -3.62
CA GLY A 297 4.79 -18.69 -2.83
C GLY A 297 5.95 -18.60 -1.83
N SER A 298 6.71 -19.70 -1.73
CA SER A 298 8.01 -19.77 -1.03
C SER A 298 9.16 -19.18 -1.85
N CYS A 299 8.98 -18.94 -3.15
CA CYS A 299 10.01 -18.38 -4.04
C CYS A 299 10.41 -16.93 -3.71
N GLY A 300 9.55 -16.17 -3.02
CA GLY A 300 9.76 -14.75 -2.81
C GLY A 300 9.83 -14.01 -4.16
N THR A 301 10.94 -13.34 -4.45
CA THR A 301 11.25 -12.71 -5.75
C THR A 301 12.26 -13.50 -6.60
N ASN A 302 12.54 -14.78 -6.29
CA ASN A 302 13.50 -15.58 -7.05
C ASN A 302 12.91 -16.03 -8.41
N LEU A 303 13.30 -15.36 -9.49
CA LEU A 303 12.79 -15.64 -10.84
C LEU A 303 12.91 -17.11 -11.28
N ARG A 304 14.03 -17.80 -10.97
CA ARG A 304 14.19 -19.20 -11.41
C ARG A 304 13.21 -20.14 -10.71
N CYS A 305 12.88 -19.84 -9.45
CA CYS A 305 11.85 -20.55 -8.70
C CYS A 305 10.46 -20.23 -9.23
N ILE A 306 10.14 -18.94 -9.44
CA ILE A 306 8.82 -18.51 -9.93
C ILE A 306 8.55 -19.06 -11.34
N GLN A 307 9.55 -19.11 -12.22
CA GLN A 307 9.41 -19.73 -13.55
C GLN A 307 9.12 -21.23 -13.44
N ALA A 308 9.87 -21.96 -12.60
CA ALA A 308 9.64 -23.40 -12.41
C ALA A 308 8.23 -23.71 -11.85
N GLU A 309 7.73 -22.87 -10.93
CA GLU A 309 6.36 -22.95 -10.41
C GLU A 309 5.29 -22.50 -11.44
N ALA A 310 5.64 -21.66 -12.42
CA ALA A 310 4.73 -21.30 -13.52
C ALA A 310 4.64 -22.42 -14.57
N ASP A 311 5.76 -23.09 -14.83
CA ASP A 311 5.86 -24.23 -15.75
C ASP A 311 5.16 -25.48 -15.16
N GLY A 312 5.20 -25.66 -13.84
CA GLY A 312 4.58 -26.76 -13.11
C GLY A 312 3.22 -26.42 -12.51
N ARG A 313 2.13 -26.91 -13.10
CA ARG A 313 0.76 -26.75 -12.54
C ARG A 313 0.66 -27.39 -11.14
N PRO A 314 -0.03 -26.75 -10.16
CA PRO A 314 -0.28 -27.30 -8.82
C PRO A 314 -0.84 -28.72 -8.81
N SER A 315 -0.50 -29.50 -7.79
CA SER A 315 -0.90 -30.90 -7.70
C SER A 315 -2.42 -31.07 -7.52
N GLY A 316 -2.96 -32.16 -8.08
CA GLY A 316 -4.40 -32.44 -8.01
C GLY A 316 -5.28 -31.45 -8.79
N THR A 317 -4.76 -30.86 -9.88
CA THR A 317 -5.49 -30.00 -10.82
C THR A 317 -5.27 -30.46 -12.26
N ALA A 318 -6.20 -30.12 -13.14
CA ALA A 318 -6.10 -30.33 -14.58
C ALA A 318 -6.16 -28.98 -15.35
N PRO A 319 -5.82 -28.94 -16.65
CA PRO A 319 -6.08 -27.78 -17.49
C PRO A 319 -7.59 -27.49 -17.57
N GLY A 320 -7.96 -26.21 -17.47
CA GLY A 320 -9.34 -25.76 -17.66
C GLY A 320 -9.68 -25.37 -19.09
N SER A 321 -10.90 -24.89 -19.27
CA SER A 321 -11.37 -24.21 -20.48
C SER A 321 -12.16 -22.95 -20.12
N PHE A 322 -12.00 -21.91 -20.95
CA PHE A 322 -12.84 -20.70 -20.88
C PHE A 322 -14.34 -21.00 -21.06
N SER A 323 -14.70 -22.11 -21.72
CA SER A 323 -16.09 -22.56 -21.87
C SER A 323 -16.72 -23.13 -20.58
N GLN A 324 -15.96 -23.25 -19.49
CA GLN A 324 -16.47 -23.72 -18.18
C GLN A 324 -17.13 -22.62 -17.35
N GLY A 325 -17.25 -21.39 -17.87
CA GLY A 325 -17.81 -20.24 -17.17
C GLY A 325 -18.27 -19.15 -18.15
N SER A 326 -18.46 -17.94 -17.63
CA SER A 326 -18.95 -16.81 -18.41
C SER A 326 -18.38 -15.47 -17.94
N MET A 327 -18.41 -14.48 -18.83
CA MET A 327 -18.07 -13.09 -18.50
C MET A 327 -19.22 -12.46 -17.70
N LEU A 328 -18.95 -12.09 -16.45
CA LEU A 328 -19.84 -11.29 -15.60
C LEU A 328 -19.74 -9.79 -15.93
N VAL A 329 -18.57 -9.35 -16.36
CA VAL A 329 -18.32 -8.02 -16.93
C VAL A 329 -17.56 -8.23 -18.25
N PRO A 330 -18.08 -7.78 -19.41
CA PRO A 330 -17.42 -7.99 -20.70
C PRO A 330 -16.08 -7.23 -20.77
N PRO A 331 -15.09 -7.70 -21.57
CA PRO A 331 -13.76 -7.07 -21.65
C PRO A 331 -13.81 -5.65 -22.22
N GLN A 332 -13.10 -4.72 -21.57
CA GLN A 332 -13.04 -3.29 -21.91
C GLN A 332 -11.58 -2.82 -21.97
N SER A 333 -11.33 -1.73 -22.70
CA SER A 333 -10.03 -1.04 -22.63
C SER A 333 -9.98 -0.16 -21.37
N GLY A 334 -8.84 -0.16 -20.67
CA GLY A 334 -8.59 0.71 -19.53
C GLY A 334 -8.20 2.12 -19.95
N ALA A 335 -7.93 2.98 -18.95
CA ALA A 335 -7.31 4.27 -19.18
C ALA A 335 -6.12 4.49 -18.23
N ASP A 336 -5.30 5.47 -18.57
CA ASP A 336 -4.07 5.78 -17.85
C ASP A 336 -4.37 6.43 -16.48
N ALA A 337 -3.45 6.31 -15.54
CA ALA A 337 -3.61 6.87 -14.21
C ALA A 337 -3.11 8.32 -14.14
N PRO A 338 -4.00 9.32 -13.93
CA PRO A 338 -3.64 10.72 -13.99
C PRO A 338 -2.57 11.09 -12.97
N GLU A 339 -1.74 12.07 -13.34
CA GLU A 339 -0.60 12.57 -12.56
C GLU A 339 -0.64 14.10 -12.50
N GLY A 340 0.08 14.67 -11.52
CA GLY A 340 0.00 16.10 -11.22
C GLY A 340 -1.25 16.43 -10.41
N TYR A 341 -1.81 17.62 -10.62
CA TYR A 341 -3.01 18.07 -9.91
C TYR A 341 -4.27 17.31 -10.37
N LEU A 342 -4.74 16.39 -9.53
CA LEU A 342 -6.04 15.74 -9.66
C LEU A 342 -7.18 16.71 -9.31
N ILE A 343 -6.97 17.53 -8.27
CA ILE A 343 -7.86 18.60 -7.82
C ILE A 343 -7.02 19.86 -7.62
N GLY A 344 -7.54 21.02 -8.04
CA GLY A 344 -6.93 22.32 -7.75
C GLY A 344 -5.67 22.61 -8.57
N PRO A 345 -4.75 23.48 -8.10
CA PRO A 345 -4.76 24.16 -6.81
C PRO A 345 -5.73 25.36 -6.79
N ARG A 346 -6.45 25.54 -5.69
CA ARG A 346 -7.42 26.64 -5.46
C ARG A 346 -7.32 27.17 -4.03
N GLY A 347 -7.65 28.44 -3.82
CA GLY A 347 -7.78 29.02 -2.48
C GLY A 347 -9.06 28.58 -1.75
N SER A 348 -9.09 28.78 -0.44
CA SER A 348 -10.26 28.52 0.42
C SER A 348 -11.48 29.36 -0.01
N PRO A 349 -12.64 28.75 -0.33
CA PRO A 349 -13.82 29.47 -0.83
C PRO A 349 -14.39 30.55 0.10
N GLY A 350 -14.11 30.46 1.41
CA GLY A 350 -14.56 31.40 2.44
C GLY A 350 -13.41 32.14 3.13
N GLY A 351 -12.32 32.42 2.41
CA GLY A 351 -11.07 32.95 2.99
C GLY A 351 -10.28 31.90 3.76
N GLY A 352 -8.99 32.18 3.99
CA GLY A 352 -8.01 31.23 4.52
C GLY A 352 -6.80 31.12 3.61
N LEU A 353 -6.39 29.90 3.28
CA LEU A 353 -5.28 29.64 2.34
C LEU A 353 -5.59 30.22 0.95
N THR A 354 -4.68 31.01 0.42
CA THR A 354 -4.73 31.47 -0.98
C THR A 354 -4.33 30.34 -1.93
N ARG A 355 -4.60 30.51 -3.23
CA ARG A 355 -4.08 29.58 -4.25
C ARG A 355 -2.55 29.47 -4.22
N ALA A 356 -1.86 30.59 -3.96
CA ALA A 356 -0.40 30.63 -3.88
C ALA A 356 0.13 29.85 -2.66
N ASP A 357 -0.52 29.96 -1.51
CA ASP A 357 -0.15 29.17 -0.31
C ASP A 357 -0.30 27.67 -0.58
N VAL A 358 -1.40 27.27 -1.22
CA VAL A 358 -1.67 25.87 -1.59
C VAL A 358 -0.63 25.36 -2.60
N GLU A 359 -0.28 26.15 -3.62
CA GLU A 359 0.80 25.83 -4.56
C GLU A 359 2.15 25.70 -3.86
N GLN A 360 2.47 26.61 -2.92
CA GLN A 360 3.71 26.57 -2.16
C GLN A 360 3.80 25.33 -1.26
N ILE A 361 2.73 24.97 -0.55
CA ILE A 361 2.66 23.76 0.29
C ILE A 361 2.90 22.50 -0.55
N VAL A 362 2.24 22.39 -1.71
CA VAL A 362 2.43 21.25 -2.63
C VAL A 362 3.88 21.19 -3.14
N ASN A 363 4.44 22.31 -3.58
CA ASN A 363 5.82 22.36 -4.08
C ASN A 363 6.86 22.02 -2.99
N GLN A 364 6.66 22.46 -1.75
CA GLN A 364 7.52 22.10 -0.62
C GLN A 364 7.43 20.61 -0.26
N ALA A 365 6.23 20.02 -0.33
CA ALA A 365 6.04 18.59 -0.11
C ALA A 365 6.69 17.74 -1.22
N ILE A 366 6.59 18.16 -2.49
CA ILE A 366 7.31 17.55 -3.63
C ILE A 366 8.82 17.60 -3.40
N ALA A 367 9.39 18.77 -3.08
CA ALA A 367 10.82 18.92 -2.84
C ALA A 367 11.32 18.05 -1.66
N THR A 368 10.49 17.86 -0.64
CA THR A 368 10.80 16.96 0.49
C THR A 368 10.76 15.48 0.06
N ALA A 369 9.79 15.08 -0.76
CA ALA A 369 9.69 13.71 -1.27
C ALA A 369 10.87 13.36 -2.19
N ASP A 370 11.31 14.30 -3.03
CA ASP A 370 12.43 14.11 -3.96
C ASP A 370 13.82 14.06 -3.29
N ILE A 371 13.93 14.31 -1.99
CA ILE A 371 15.14 14.02 -1.19
C ILE A 371 14.94 12.85 -0.18
N THR A 372 13.72 12.32 -0.07
CA THR A 372 13.39 11.24 0.87
C THR A 372 13.55 9.88 0.19
N ARG A 373 14.34 8.95 0.76
CA ARG A 373 14.51 7.60 0.20
C ARG A 373 13.24 6.75 0.37
N ALA A 374 12.75 6.15 -0.71
CA ALA A 374 11.59 5.26 -0.69
C ALA A 374 11.96 3.82 -0.31
N GLN A 375 11.24 3.23 0.66
CA GLN A 375 11.46 1.83 1.07
C GLN A 375 11.16 0.82 -0.06
N VAL A 376 10.07 1.03 -0.82
CA VAL A 376 9.50 0.06 -1.76
C VAL A 376 9.85 0.29 -3.24
N ARG A 377 10.91 1.06 -3.54
CA ARG A 377 11.36 1.37 -4.91
C ARG A 377 12.76 0.85 -5.17
N LEU A 378 13.00 0.42 -6.41
CA LEU A 378 14.27 -0.15 -6.87
C LEU A 378 14.85 0.61 -8.09
N PRO A 379 16.19 0.64 -8.29
CA PRO A 379 17.24 0.11 -7.41
C PRO A 379 17.28 0.80 -6.03
N PHE A 380 18.11 0.31 -5.12
CA PHE A 380 18.29 0.98 -3.83
C PHE A 380 18.66 2.46 -4.00
N GLY A 381 18.09 3.33 -3.15
CA GLY A 381 18.34 4.78 -3.16
C GLY A 381 17.34 5.64 -3.94
N GLN A 382 16.33 5.05 -4.60
CA GLN A 382 15.26 5.82 -5.27
C GLN A 382 14.43 6.67 -4.30
N THR A 383 13.89 7.79 -4.79
CA THR A 383 13.20 8.80 -3.99
C THR A 383 11.70 8.51 -3.84
N ALA A 384 11.07 9.13 -2.84
CA ALA A 384 9.66 8.97 -2.56
C ALA A 384 8.79 9.62 -3.65
N LYS A 385 7.70 8.95 -3.99
CA LYS A 385 6.63 9.48 -4.85
C LYS A 385 5.33 9.31 -4.09
N VAL A 386 4.70 10.44 -3.76
CA VAL A 386 3.57 10.52 -2.82
C VAL A 386 2.37 11.22 -3.44
N ILE A 387 1.21 11.02 -2.82
CA ILE A 387 0.03 11.87 -3.02
C ILE A 387 0.03 12.92 -1.92
N ILE A 388 -0.25 14.16 -2.29
CA ILE A 388 -0.28 15.34 -1.42
C ILE A 388 -1.68 15.94 -1.50
N ALA A 389 -2.38 16.04 -0.38
CA ALA A 389 -3.66 16.75 -0.32
C ALA A 389 -3.58 17.93 0.66
N VAL A 390 -4.18 19.04 0.27
CA VAL A 390 -4.34 20.24 1.10
C VAL A 390 -5.82 20.49 1.28
N THR A 391 -6.29 20.64 2.51
CA THR A 391 -7.70 20.88 2.84
C THR A 391 -7.86 22.13 3.69
N ASP A 392 -8.96 22.85 3.51
CA ASP A 392 -9.28 24.00 4.37
C ASP A 392 -9.93 23.60 5.70
N ALA A 393 -10.17 24.59 6.56
CA ALA A 393 -10.81 24.46 7.86
C ALA A 393 -12.25 23.86 7.81
N ARG A 394 -12.88 23.82 6.64
CA ARG A 394 -14.22 23.25 6.41
C ARG A 394 -14.14 21.87 5.74
N GLY A 395 -12.93 21.33 5.58
CA GLY A 395 -12.66 20.04 4.92
C GLY A 395 -12.77 20.09 3.39
N ALA A 396 -12.83 21.26 2.76
CA ALA A 396 -12.81 21.37 1.31
C ALA A 396 -11.41 21.05 0.78
N VAL A 397 -11.30 20.13 -0.19
CA VAL A 397 -10.01 19.79 -0.83
C VAL A 397 -9.60 20.96 -1.72
N LEU A 398 -8.49 21.61 -1.38
CA LEU A 398 -7.93 22.77 -2.08
C LEU A 398 -6.92 22.37 -3.15
N ALA A 399 -6.17 21.30 -2.88
CA ALA A 399 -5.36 20.61 -3.86
C ALA A 399 -5.33 19.12 -3.55
N GLU A 400 -5.23 18.32 -4.60
CA GLU A 400 -4.78 16.94 -4.51
C GLU A 400 -3.81 16.70 -5.67
N TYR A 401 -2.54 16.47 -5.34
CA TYR A 401 -1.45 16.30 -6.30
C TYR A 401 -0.87 14.89 -6.17
N ARG A 402 -0.90 14.13 -7.27
CA ARG A 402 -0.27 12.82 -7.38
C ARG A 402 1.07 12.97 -8.09
N MET A 403 2.18 12.74 -7.37
CA MET A 403 3.50 12.68 -8.02
C MET A 403 3.56 11.55 -9.05
N ALA A 404 4.41 11.71 -10.05
CA ALA A 404 4.69 10.70 -11.07
C ALA A 404 4.98 9.32 -10.45
N ASP A 405 4.24 8.29 -10.87
CA ASP A 405 4.26 6.92 -10.35
C ASP A 405 4.05 6.78 -8.81
N ALA A 406 3.56 7.78 -8.09
CA ALA A 406 3.07 7.58 -6.73
C ALA A 406 2.02 6.44 -6.66
N LEU A 407 1.94 5.73 -5.53
CA LEU A 407 0.96 4.66 -5.36
C LEU A 407 -0.48 5.22 -5.46
N PHE A 408 -1.41 4.41 -5.97
CA PHE A 408 -2.81 4.82 -6.19
C PHE A 408 -3.71 4.46 -4.99
N ASP A 409 -3.18 3.66 -4.05
CA ASP A 409 -3.80 3.22 -2.79
C ASP A 409 -4.26 4.35 -1.85
N ALA A 410 -3.69 5.54 -2.04
CA ALA A 410 -3.80 6.65 -1.10
C ALA A 410 -4.61 7.83 -1.65
N VAL A 411 -5.18 7.73 -2.87
CA VAL A 411 -5.96 8.80 -3.52
C VAL A 411 -7.12 9.28 -2.64
N ASP A 412 -7.98 8.38 -2.15
CA ASP A 412 -9.07 8.78 -1.24
C ASP A 412 -8.65 8.90 0.25
N VAL A 413 -7.42 8.49 0.57
CA VAL A 413 -6.88 8.40 1.93
C VAL A 413 -6.15 9.68 2.35
N VAL A 414 -5.33 10.28 1.49
CA VAL A 414 -4.58 11.49 1.84
C VAL A 414 -5.50 12.71 2.08
N PRO A 415 -6.56 12.96 1.30
CA PRO A 415 -7.55 13.98 1.62
C PRO A 415 -8.24 13.72 2.98
N SER A 416 -8.47 12.45 3.33
CA SER A 416 -9.03 12.05 4.62
C SER A 416 -8.04 12.27 5.77
N LYS A 417 -6.75 11.99 5.57
CA LYS A 417 -5.66 12.30 6.53
C LYS A 417 -5.54 13.81 6.79
N ALA A 418 -5.61 14.64 5.74
CA ALA A 418 -5.57 16.09 5.85
C ALA A 418 -6.77 16.65 6.64
N ARG A 419 -7.99 16.18 6.33
CA ARG A 419 -9.22 16.50 7.09
C ARG A 419 -9.09 16.13 8.57
N ASN A 420 -8.64 14.91 8.86
CA ASN A 420 -8.51 14.42 10.24
C ASN A 420 -7.47 15.21 11.03
N ALA A 421 -6.32 15.54 10.43
CA ALA A 421 -5.29 16.34 11.09
C ALA A 421 -5.80 17.74 11.47
N TYR A 422 -6.60 18.39 10.62
CA TYR A 422 -7.25 19.66 10.98
C TYR A 422 -8.37 19.48 12.02
N TYR A 423 -9.31 18.56 11.77
CA TYR A 423 -10.50 18.39 12.62
C TYR A 423 -10.13 18.00 14.06
N PHE A 424 -9.25 17.01 14.23
CA PHE A 424 -8.70 16.64 15.53
C PHE A 424 -7.56 17.58 16.00
N SER A 425 -7.47 18.78 15.45
CA SER A 425 -6.74 19.93 16.03
C SER A 425 -7.69 21.11 16.33
N SER A 426 -9.00 20.94 16.13
CA SER A 426 -10.04 21.91 16.53
C SER A 426 -10.59 21.58 17.91
N ARG A 427 -11.29 22.54 18.55
CA ARG A 427 -11.94 22.23 19.83
C ARG A 427 -13.03 21.18 19.67
N GLU A 428 -13.81 21.23 18.59
CA GLU A 428 -14.85 20.25 18.29
C GLU A 428 -14.30 18.83 18.19
N GLY A 429 -13.15 18.64 17.53
CA GLY A 429 -12.47 17.33 17.47
C GLY A 429 -11.90 16.88 18.81
N TYR A 430 -11.39 17.80 19.64
CA TYR A 430 -10.98 17.50 21.02
C TYR A 430 -12.16 16.97 21.85
N GLU A 431 -13.30 17.66 21.83
CA GLU A 431 -14.48 17.30 22.65
C GLU A 431 -15.05 15.92 22.23
N VAL A 432 -14.91 15.54 20.95
CA VAL A 432 -15.26 14.19 20.47
C VAL A 432 -14.31 13.12 21.04
N LEU A 433 -13.01 13.37 21.06
CA LEU A 433 -12.02 12.43 21.64
C LEU A 433 -12.21 12.30 23.15
N ARG A 434 -12.36 13.42 23.87
CA ARG A 434 -12.65 13.44 25.30
C ARG A 434 -13.91 12.63 25.62
N GLY A 435 -15.01 12.89 24.89
CA GLY A 435 -16.25 12.15 25.08
C GLY A 435 -16.15 10.66 24.75
N TYR A 436 -15.25 10.23 23.86
CA TYR A 436 -14.99 8.80 23.63
C TYR A 436 -14.35 8.16 24.87
N VAL A 437 -13.35 8.81 25.47
CA VAL A 437 -12.69 8.32 26.69
C VAL A 437 -13.63 8.33 27.89
N GLU A 438 -14.36 9.43 28.12
CA GLU A 438 -15.37 9.55 29.21
C GLU A 438 -16.48 8.48 29.15
N ARG A 439 -16.75 7.90 27.97
CA ARG A 439 -17.76 6.83 27.77
C ARG A 439 -17.15 5.44 27.62
N SER A 440 -15.83 5.31 27.59
CA SER A 440 -15.18 4.01 27.51
C SER A 440 -15.39 3.25 28.81
N THR A 441 -15.97 2.05 28.72
CA THR A 441 -16.03 1.11 29.86
C THR A 441 -14.80 0.21 29.94
N ALA A 442 -13.84 0.37 29.02
CA ALA A 442 -12.67 -0.49 28.93
C ALA A 442 -11.53 -0.08 29.88
N ASP A 443 -11.41 1.21 30.23
CA ASP A 443 -10.29 1.74 30.98
C ASP A 443 -10.68 2.87 31.95
N ASP A 444 -10.10 2.87 33.16
CA ASP A 444 -10.18 3.97 34.14
C ASP A 444 -9.24 5.15 33.75
N TYR A 445 -9.26 5.62 32.50
CA TYR A 445 -8.43 6.77 32.08
C TYR A 445 -9.08 8.11 32.42
N THR A 446 -8.45 8.88 33.29
CA THR A 446 -8.67 10.34 33.40
C THR A 446 -7.93 11.03 32.25
N TRP A 447 -8.66 11.71 31.37
CA TRP A 447 -8.07 12.50 30.29
C TRP A 447 -7.40 13.74 30.86
N GLU A 448 -6.06 13.72 30.96
CA GLU A 448 -5.23 14.88 31.24
C GLU A 448 -4.26 15.12 30.05
N PRO A 449 -4.01 16.38 29.65
CA PRO A 449 -4.50 17.62 30.26
C PRO A 449 -5.96 17.99 29.88
N GLU A 450 -6.52 18.93 30.66
CA GLU A 450 -7.69 19.75 30.31
C GLU A 450 -7.57 20.37 28.90
N PRO A 451 -8.69 20.85 28.28
CA PRO A 451 -8.65 21.42 26.95
C PRO A 451 -7.55 22.47 26.81
N PRO A 452 -6.76 22.44 25.72
CA PRO A 452 -5.76 23.46 25.48
C PRO A 452 -6.40 24.83 25.53
N ASP A 453 -5.77 25.74 26.29
CA ASP A 453 -6.24 27.12 26.48
C ASP A 453 -6.59 27.73 25.11
N PRO A 454 -7.71 28.45 24.95
CA PRO A 454 -8.01 29.17 23.71
C PRO A 454 -6.87 30.08 23.18
N GLN A 455 -5.91 30.48 24.03
CA GLN A 455 -4.69 31.20 23.66
C GLN A 455 -3.55 30.29 23.12
N PHE A 456 -3.51 29.01 23.50
CA PHE A 456 -2.49 28.04 23.09
C PHE A 456 -3.06 27.01 22.12
N GLY A 457 -2.81 27.21 20.82
CA GLY A 457 -3.20 26.25 19.79
C GLY A 457 -2.58 24.87 20.02
N TRP A 458 -3.37 23.82 19.80
CA TRP A 458 -2.93 22.43 19.82
C TRP A 458 -2.94 21.83 18.41
N ALA A 459 -2.18 20.76 18.21
CA ALA A 459 -2.12 20.08 16.92
C ALA A 459 -1.93 18.57 17.10
N LEU A 460 -2.78 17.78 16.44
CA LEU A 460 -2.57 16.34 16.27
C LEU A 460 -2.10 16.02 14.85
N THR A 461 -1.21 15.03 14.77
CA THR A 461 -0.80 14.44 13.50
C THR A 461 -1.62 13.18 13.22
N SER A 462 -1.70 12.76 11.95
CA SER A 462 -2.26 11.45 11.61
C SER A 462 -1.52 10.28 12.29
N ARG A 463 -0.25 10.47 12.71
CA ARG A 463 0.48 9.49 13.52
C ARG A 463 -0.07 9.40 14.94
N THR A 464 -0.42 10.52 15.58
CA THR A 464 -1.01 10.51 16.93
C THR A 464 -2.37 9.80 16.93
N ILE A 465 -3.22 10.14 15.94
CA ILE A 465 -4.52 9.48 15.74
C ILE A 465 -4.35 7.98 15.46
N GLY A 466 -3.39 7.61 14.61
CA GLY A 466 -3.08 6.21 14.29
C GLY A 466 -2.39 5.43 15.42
N PHE A 467 -1.81 6.10 16.41
CA PHE A 467 -1.21 5.47 17.60
C PHE A 467 -2.29 5.13 18.63
N GLY A 468 -3.23 6.04 18.88
CA GLY A 468 -4.37 5.80 19.79
C GLY A 468 -5.50 4.96 19.20
N GLY A 469 -5.53 4.76 17.88
CA GLY A 469 -6.55 3.99 17.18
C GLY A 469 -6.22 2.51 16.91
N GLN A 470 -5.18 1.97 17.55
CA GLN A 470 -4.80 0.55 17.40
C GLN A 470 -5.39 -0.32 18.52
N PRO A 471 -5.62 -1.62 18.28
CA PRO A 471 -6.15 -2.53 19.30
C PRO A 471 -5.12 -2.88 20.38
N LEU A 472 -3.81 -2.67 20.12
CA LEU A 472 -2.74 -2.82 21.10
C LEU A 472 -2.25 -1.44 21.53
N PHE A 473 -2.16 -1.22 22.84
CA PHE A 473 -1.65 0.02 23.43
C PHE A 473 -0.64 -0.25 24.56
N PRO A 474 0.61 0.23 24.46
CA PRO A 474 1.24 0.82 23.28
C PRO A 474 1.22 -0.10 22.03
N PRO A 475 1.13 0.47 20.82
CA PRO A 475 1.22 -0.25 19.54
C PRO A 475 2.29 -1.34 19.49
N GLY A 476 1.85 -2.56 19.21
CA GLY A 476 2.71 -3.72 19.05
C GLY A 476 3.14 -4.39 20.35
N ILE A 477 2.66 -3.98 21.53
CA ILE A 477 2.82 -4.75 22.78
C ILE A 477 1.63 -5.70 22.92
N ASP A 478 1.92 -6.99 23.06
CA ASP A 478 0.89 -7.99 23.33
C ASP A 478 0.44 -7.90 24.79
N LEU A 479 -0.86 -8.12 25.02
CA LEU A 479 -1.43 -8.25 26.36
C LEU A 479 -1.04 -9.62 26.95
N GLU A 480 0.24 -9.85 27.20
CA GLU A 480 0.71 -11.11 27.75
C GLU A 480 0.19 -11.30 29.18
N LYS A 481 -0.30 -12.51 29.43
CA LYS A 481 -1.09 -12.88 30.61
C LYS A 481 -0.32 -12.67 31.92
N THR A 482 -1.10 -12.53 32.99
CA THR A 482 -0.66 -12.62 34.39
C THR A 482 0.43 -13.69 34.56
N PRO A 483 1.56 -13.39 35.23
CA PRO A 483 2.59 -14.39 35.49
C PRO A 483 1.98 -15.60 36.19
N THR A 484 2.24 -16.80 35.68
CA THR A 484 2.00 -18.03 36.44
C THR A 484 2.83 -17.96 37.71
N GLU A 485 2.20 -18.10 38.89
CA GLU A 485 2.86 -17.86 40.19
C GLU A 485 4.09 -18.76 40.44
N ASP A 486 4.16 -19.91 39.74
CA ASP A 486 5.21 -20.92 39.86
C ASP A 486 6.30 -20.84 38.77
N GLY A 487 7.06 -19.75 38.77
CA GLY A 487 8.36 -19.71 38.07
C GLY A 487 9.45 -20.46 38.88
N PRO A 488 10.41 -21.17 38.25
CA PRO A 488 11.43 -21.92 38.97
C PRO A 488 12.32 -20.99 39.81
N GLY A 489 12.20 -21.10 41.13
CA GLY A 489 12.88 -20.20 42.06
C GLY A 489 14.40 -20.34 42.03
N TYR A 490 15.09 -19.34 41.48
CA TYR A 490 16.54 -19.20 41.63
C TYR A 490 16.89 -18.84 43.09
N PRO A 491 17.71 -19.65 43.79
CA PRO A 491 18.08 -19.36 45.17
C PRO A 491 19.06 -18.19 45.25
N THR A 492 18.66 -17.09 45.87
CA THR A 492 19.59 -16.00 46.22
C THR A 492 20.37 -16.34 47.50
N PRO A 493 21.62 -15.88 47.68
CA PRO A 493 22.50 -16.32 48.78
C PRO A 493 22.07 -15.94 50.22
N SER A 494 20.88 -15.38 50.42
CA SER A 494 20.41 -14.84 51.70
C SER A 494 19.13 -15.49 52.25
N GLY A 495 18.62 -16.56 51.61
CA GLY A 495 17.60 -17.44 52.19
C GLY A 495 16.25 -16.79 52.52
N ARG A 496 15.89 -15.66 51.89
CA ARG A 496 14.61 -14.98 52.09
C ARG A 496 13.85 -14.82 50.78
N THR A 497 12.79 -15.60 50.62
CA THR A 497 11.80 -15.44 49.54
C THR A 497 11.06 -14.12 49.71
N ARG A 498 11.20 -13.22 48.73
CA ARG A 498 10.31 -12.07 48.54
C ARG A 498 10.07 -11.86 47.05
N ALA A 499 8.94 -12.34 46.56
CA ALA A 499 8.37 -11.84 45.32
C ALA A 499 7.88 -10.39 45.56
N ARG A 500 8.52 -9.43 44.88
CA ARG A 500 7.99 -8.08 44.65
C ARG A 500 8.37 -7.63 43.24
N TYR A 501 7.69 -8.20 42.26
CA TYR A 501 7.52 -7.49 40.99
C TYR A 501 6.33 -6.55 41.17
N THR A 502 6.64 -5.26 41.28
CA THR A 502 5.61 -4.21 41.40
C THR A 502 4.90 -4.10 40.06
N THR A 503 3.60 -4.36 40.04
CA THR A 503 2.76 -4.20 38.85
C THR A 503 2.72 -2.74 38.41
N CYS A 504 3.12 -2.44 37.18
CA CYS A 504 2.78 -1.17 36.50
C CYS A 504 1.32 -1.18 36.02
N ALA A 505 0.38 -1.47 36.93
CA ALA A 505 -1.06 -1.41 36.72
C ALA A 505 -1.82 -1.46 38.06
N ARG A 506 -1.56 -0.49 38.96
CA ARG A 506 -2.46 0.04 40.02
C ARG A 506 -1.69 0.83 41.07
N SER A 507 -1.88 2.14 41.10
CA SER A 507 -1.68 2.94 42.31
C SER A 507 -2.69 4.08 42.36
N ARG A 508 -3.65 4.00 43.29
CA ARG A 508 -4.44 5.17 43.72
C ARG A 508 -3.51 6.23 44.31
N PRO A 509 -3.86 7.53 44.22
CA PRO A 509 -2.92 8.61 44.44
C PRO A 509 -2.52 8.76 45.90
N ALA A 510 -1.21 8.91 46.14
CA ALA A 510 -0.69 9.58 47.32
C ALA A 510 -0.23 10.99 46.91
N SER A 511 -0.62 11.98 47.71
CA SER A 511 -0.50 13.42 47.47
C SER A 511 0.91 13.95 47.15
N HIS A 512 0.95 14.96 46.27
CA HIS A 512 2.00 15.99 46.09
C HIS A 512 3.33 15.57 45.43
N ASN A 513 3.47 15.78 44.11
CA ASN A 513 4.42 16.73 43.51
C ASN A 513 4.18 16.86 41.97
N PRO A 514 4.05 18.06 41.36
CA PRO A 514 3.83 18.19 39.92
C PRO A 514 5.15 18.37 39.15
N GLN A 515 5.72 17.30 38.59
CA GLN A 515 6.91 17.44 37.72
C GLN A 515 7.21 16.27 36.73
N PHE A 516 6.24 15.38 36.44
CA PHE A 516 6.47 14.21 35.58
C PHE A 516 5.40 13.99 34.50
N VAL A 517 4.95 15.07 33.84
CA VAL A 517 4.10 15.01 32.63
C VAL A 517 4.60 16.00 31.58
N GLU A 518 5.83 15.80 31.08
CA GLU A 518 6.38 16.58 29.95
C GLU A 518 7.13 15.73 28.91
N THR A 519 7.35 14.44 29.17
CA THR A 519 8.33 13.61 28.44
C THR A 519 7.77 12.79 27.28
N ALA A 520 6.53 13.02 26.85
CA ALA A 520 5.91 12.34 25.70
C ALA A 520 5.78 13.21 24.43
N LEU A 521 5.90 14.55 24.55
CA LEU A 521 5.67 15.49 23.43
C LEU A 521 6.93 16.16 22.85
N SER A 522 8.10 15.93 23.44
CA SER A 522 9.36 16.61 23.03
C SER A 522 10.29 15.80 22.12
N TYR A 523 9.95 14.56 21.76
CA TYR A 523 10.76 13.72 20.85
C TYR A 523 10.33 13.80 19.38
N ALA A 524 10.18 15.02 18.86
CA ALA A 524 9.89 15.27 17.45
C ALA A 524 10.66 16.46 16.80
N VAL A 525 11.57 17.13 17.51
CA VAL A 525 12.43 18.20 16.93
C VAL A 525 13.85 18.17 17.49
N ASN A 526 14.70 17.28 16.95
CA ASN A 526 16.12 17.58 16.63
C ASN A 526 16.88 16.34 16.12
N ARG A 527 17.41 16.42 14.89
CA ARG A 527 18.85 16.23 14.58
C ARG A 527 19.08 16.39 13.07
N SER A 528 19.40 17.61 12.68
CA SER A 528 20.19 17.88 11.48
C SER A 528 21.65 18.09 11.90
N ASN A 529 22.59 17.70 11.03
CA ASN A 529 24.03 18.00 11.09
C ASN A 529 24.83 17.46 12.29
N MET A 530 25.63 16.42 12.05
CA MET A 530 27.01 16.38 12.57
C MET A 530 27.99 16.07 11.43
N SER A 531 29.03 16.89 11.37
CA SER A 531 30.08 16.86 10.35
C SER A 531 31.03 15.67 10.54
N PHE A 532 31.42 15.01 9.44
CA PHE A 532 32.60 14.15 9.45
C PHE A 532 33.86 15.02 9.33
N GLY A 533 34.58 15.15 10.44
CA GLY A 533 35.99 15.57 10.45
C GLY A 533 36.86 14.38 10.82
N ALA A 534 37.69 13.93 9.87
CA ALA A 534 38.75 12.97 10.10
C ALA A 534 40.11 13.62 9.79
N PRO A 535 41.21 13.19 10.43
CA PRO A 535 42.51 13.12 9.78
C PRO A 535 42.60 11.90 8.84
#